data_AF-F7QH02-F1
#
_entry.id   AF-F7QH02-F1
#
_cell.length_a   1.000
_cell.length_b   1.000
_cell.length_c   1.000
_cell.angle_alpha   90.00
_cell.angle_beta   90.00
_cell.angle_gamma   90.00
#
_symmetry.space_group_name_H-M   'P 1'
#
loop_
_entity.id
_entity.type
_entity.pdbx_description
1 polymer ?
#
loop_
_entity_poly.entity_id
_entity_poly.type
_entity_poly.pdbx_seq_one_letter_code
_entity_poly.pdbx_strand_id
1 'polypeptide(L)' 'MLLADRGYDADWIRELAMKKGAWANIPPKGNRTDPICFSPYLYRARNRVERFFNRIK' A
#
# COMPACT_ATOMS: atom_id res chain seq x y z
N MET A 1 9.05 -4.53 0.97
CA MET A 1 7.94 -3.67 1.43
C MET A 1 7.16 -3.19 0.21
N LEU A 2 5.85 -3.39 0.20
CA LEU A 2 4.93 -3.00 -0.87
C LEU A 2 4.32 -1.63 -0.53
N LEU A 3 4.50 -0.65 -1.42
CA LEU A 3 3.84 0.66 -1.35
C LEU A 3 2.74 0.69 -2.40
N ALA A 4 1.49 0.81 -1.96
CA ALA A 4 0.36 0.93 -2.87
C ALA A 4 -0.63 2.00 -2.38
N ASP A 5 -1.44 2.50 -3.31
CA ASP A 5 -2.47 3.48 -3.00
C ASP A 5 -3.59 2.86 -2.16
N ARG A 6 -4.38 3.69 -1.47
CA ARG A 6 -5.57 3.27 -0.71
C ARG A 6 -6.54 2.44 -1.56
N GLY A 7 -6.62 2.69 -2.88
CA GLY A 7 -7.44 1.87 -3.79
C GLY A 7 -7.04 0.38 -3.87
N TYR A 8 -5.80 0.05 -3.46
CA TYR A 8 -5.27 -1.31 -3.38
C TYR A 8 -5.33 -1.88 -1.96
N ASP A 9 -6.08 -1.26 -1.03
CA ASP A 9 -6.36 -1.82 0.29
C ASP A 9 -7.37 -2.96 0.19
N ALA A 10 -6.90 -4.12 -0.26
CA ALA A 10 -7.65 -5.36 -0.27
C ALA A 10 -6.91 -6.42 0.55
N ASP A 11 -7.66 -7.25 1.28
CA ASP A 11 -7.07 -8.27 2.16
C ASP A 11 -6.19 -9.26 1.41
N TRP A 12 -6.62 -9.67 0.21
CA TRP A 12 -5.85 -10.56 -0.66
C TRP A 12 -4.51 -9.96 -1.12
N ILE A 13 -4.40 -8.64 -1.30
CA ILE A 13 -3.14 -7.97 -1.65
C ILE A 13 -2.17 -8.01 -0.47
N ARG A 14 -2.69 -7.79 0.74
CA ARG A 14 -1.90 -7.85 1.97
C ARG A 14 -1.43 -9.27 2.25
N GLU A 15 -2.30 -10.25 2.07
CA GLU A 15 -2.01 -11.67 2.25
C GLU A 15 -0.96 -12.15 1.23
N LEU A 16 -1.07 -11.72 -0.02
CA LEU A 16 -0.07 -11.99 -1.06
C LEU A 16 1.28 -11.34 -0.72
N ALA A 17 1.28 -10.12 -0.20
CA ALA A 17 2.50 -9.45 0.23
C ALA A 17 3.16 -10.22 1.37
N MET A 18 2.39 -10.63 2.38
CA MET A 18 2.86 -11.45 3.50
C MET A 18 3.42 -12.79 3.02
N LYS A 19 2.74 -13.48 2.10
CA LYS A 19 3.19 -14.73 1.48
C LYS A 19 4.50 -14.57 0.71
N LYS A 20 4.75 -13.38 0.15
CA LYS A 20 6.02 -13.01 -0.51
C LYS A 20 7.08 -12.50 0.46
N GLY A 21 6.84 -12.51 1.77
CA GLY A 21 7.76 -12.00 2.79
C GLY A 21 7.89 -10.47 2.80
N ALA A 22 6.92 -9.76 2.23
CA ALA A 22 6.92 -8.32 2.12
C ALA A 22 5.77 -7.69 2.93
N TRP A 23 6.06 -6.60 3.63
CA TRP A 23 5.02 -5.84 4.31
C TRP A 23 4.33 -4.83 3.39
N ALA A 24 3.00 -4.80 3.38
CA ALA A 24 2.20 -3.79 2.70
C ALA A 24 1.99 -2.51 3.55
N ASN A 25 2.67 -1.42 3.17
CA ASN A 25 2.46 -0.07 3.72
C ASN A 25 1.40 0.68 2.88
N ILE A 26 0.15 0.26 3.05
CA ILE A 26 -1.03 0.80 2.35
C ILE A 26 -1.91 1.52 3.38
N PRO A 27 -2.40 2.74 3.10
CA PRO A 27 -3.28 3.44 4.03
C PRO A 27 -4.56 2.64 4.23
N PRO A 28 -5.06 2.52 5.47
CA PRO A 28 -6.32 1.85 5.71
C PRO A 28 -7.47 2.58 5.01
N LYS A 29 -8.43 1.81 4.48
CA LYS A 29 -9.72 2.35 4.06
C LYS A 29 -10.53 2.75 5.32
N GLY A 30 -11.28 3.84 5.26
CA GLY A 30 -12.02 4.37 6.41
C GLY A 30 -13.08 3.42 7.01
N ASN A 31 -13.45 2.36 6.28
CA ASN A 31 -14.42 1.35 6.69
C ASN A 31 -13.78 0.14 7.41
N ARG A 32 -12.49 0.23 7.76
CA ARG A 32 -11.71 -0.89 8.27
C ARG A 32 -11.63 -0.81 9.78
N THR A 33 -12.08 -1.87 10.45
CA THR A 33 -12.14 -1.99 11.91
C THR A 33 -10.80 -2.40 12.52
N ASP A 34 -9.93 -3.02 11.72
CA ASP A 34 -8.67 -3.60 12.19
C ASP A 34 -7.51 -2.58 12.09
N PRO A 35 -6.78 -2.31 13.20
CA PRO A 35 -5.68 -1.38 13.19
C PRO A 35 -4.50 -1.94 12.41
N ILE A 36 -4.16 -1.28 11.30
CA ILE A 36 -3.03 -1.67 10.46
C ILE A 36 -1.84 -0.80 10.78
N CYS A 37 -0.66 -1.41 10.89
CA CYS A 37 0.59 -0.67 10.94
C CYS A 37 0.81 0.08 9.61
N PHE A 38 0.57 1.38 9.63
CA PHE A 38 0.78 2.30 8.54
C PHE A 38 1.76 3.38 8.97
N SER A 39 2.80 3.61 8.18
CA SER A 39 3.73 4.72 8.39
C SER A 39 3.51 5.80 7.34
N PRO A 40 3.03 7.00 7.74
CA PRO A 40 2.89 8.14 6.84
C PRO A 40 4.23 8.55 6.20
N TYR A 41 5.33 8.35 6.93
CA TYR A 41 6.67 8.66 6.45
C TYR A 41 7.07 7.77 5.27
N LEU A 42 6.88 6.45 5.41
CA LEU A 42 7.15 5.49 4.33
C LEU A 42 6.20 5.69 3.15
N TYR A 43 4.98 6.16 3.41
CA TYR A 43 4.01 6.46 2.38
C TYR A 43 4.42 7.60 1.43
N ARG A 44 5.27 8.54 1.87
CA ARG A 44 5.81 9.60 0.99
C ARG A 44 6.59 9.04 -0.20
N ALA A 45 7.18 7.85 -0.07
CA ALA A 45 7.89 7.20 -1.17
C ALA A 45 6.96 6.71 -2.30
N ARG A 46 5.63 6.73 -2.13
CA ARG A 46 4.66 6.38 -3.19
C ARG A 46 4.79 7.29 -4.42
N ASN A 47 5.31 8.51 -4.26
CA ASN A 47 5.49 9.46 -5.36
C ASN A 47 6.31 8.86 -6.52
N ARG A 48 7.22 7.92 -6.24
CA ARG A 48 7.96 7.19 -7.29
C ARG A 48 7.06 6.25 -8.09
N VAL A 49 6.13 5.58 -7.42
CA VAL A 49 5.12 4.70 -8.02
C VAL A 49 4.13 5.53 -8.84
N GLU A 50 3.64 6.65 -8.32
CA GLU A 50 2.73 7.54 -9.05
C GLU A 50 3.38 8.16 -10.29
N ARG A 51 4.62 8.63 -10.19
CA ARG A 51 5.37 9.14 -11.34
C ARG A 51 5.59 8.08 -12.42
N PHE A 52 5.74 6.81 -12.03
CA PHE A 52 5.84 5.72 -12.98
C PHE A 52 4.52 5.53 -13.76
N PHE A 53 3.39 5.44 -13.07
CA PHE A 53 2.09 5.30 -13.73
C PHE A 53 1.70 6.53 -14.55
N ASN A 54 2.04 7.74 -14.09
CA ASN A 54 1.78 8.97 -14.85
C ASN A 54 2.57 9.06 -16.16
N ARG A 55 3.68 8.31 -16.30
CA ARG A 55 4.44 8.21 -17.56
C ARG A 55 3.88 7.19 -18.54
N ILE A 56 3.06 6.26 -18.08
CA ILE A 56 2.42 5.24 -18.93
C ILE A 56 1.13 5.77 -19.56
N LYS A 57 0.59 6.87 -19.02
CA LYS A 57 -0.64 7.52 -19.49
C LYS A 57 -0.42 8.34 -20.76
#